data_AF-A0A938MKG4-F1
#
_entry.id   AF-A0A938MKG4-F1
#
_cell.length_a   1.000
_cell.length_b   1.000
_cell.length_c   1.000
_cell.angle_alpha   90.00
_cell.angle_beta   90.00
_cell.angle_gamma   90.00
#
_symmetry.space_group_name_H-M   'P 1'
#
loop_
_entity.id
_entity.type
_entity.pdbx_description
1 polymer ?
#
loop_
_entity_poly.entity_id
_entity_poly.type
_entity_poly.pdbx_seq_one_letter_code
_entity_poly.pdbx_strand_id
1 'polypeptide(L)'
;IRCEGLIGEMGYVSESRYTSAPHSYRLTLPADVPGGVYMLDPRLGGAPWEVTWTNAGKIVLYAPRGLILGGGESWPPRQFRAGGAFPARPVLWFFTVPKDARELQIYLAKPCQLFKPDGQSVQVEDAPWRADKPGWIRLPAVSGRWSIRADEATFVELRGAPPVFACEEPSRHFQSASGGLPEAKPAPAAPPTEAKAGDYAKGVFERREPNLGLLLTGKRALRLDRGKPLEPQRFERFNGREGTLELWFKPNWSSAYSTGVRTLLDGDGWRIRLYPYNVAFQVDAANWKTGMWSGARACITSVGTWFDAGRWTHLAFQWHWSASGGQRFFLEVYVDGRLQNVGSALIRDVERDHIDNKYIQDGFPGTAAFAPKPISEQLTLGHGLDGVMDELRISDARRYPADFAPDRQSPFKPDAHTLALFHLDGSAKGERGTDGVPVAAELMGK
;
A
#
# COMPACT_ATOMS: atom_id res chain seq x y z
N ILE A 1 -18.37 5.40 23.43
CA ILE A 1 -17.79 4.61 22.31
C ILE A 1 -17.38 3.27 22.88
N ARG A 2 -18.16 2.21 22.65
CA ARG A 2 -17.80 0.84 23.01
C ARG A 2 -17.67 0.08 21.70
N CYS A 3 -16.46 -0.36 21.36
CA CYS A 3 -16.24 -1.23 20.22
C CYS A 3 -16.46 -2.66 20.68
N GLU A 4 -17.61 -3.24 20.31
CA GLU A 4 -17.86 -4.66 20.48
C GLU A 4 -17.70 -5.32 19.11
N GLY A 5 -16.72 -6.23 19.01
CA GLY A 5 -16.53 -7.05 17.82
C GLY A 5 -17.68 -8.03 17.69
N LEU A 6 -18.50 -7.88 16.66
CA LEU A 6 -19.52 -8.86 16.29
C LEU A 6 -19.01 -9.69 15.12
N ILE A 7 -18.90 -11.00 15.36
CA ILE A 7 -18.54 -12.02 14.37
C ILE A 7 -19.78 -12.30 13.53
N GLY A 8 -19.73 -11.96 12.25
CA GLY A 8 -20.69 -12.46 11.26
C GLY A 8 -20.16 -13.76 10.67
N GLU A 9 -20.80 -14.88 10.98
CA GLU A 9 -20.56 -16.16 10.30
C GLU A 9 -20.95 -16.04 8.82
N MET A 10 -19.96 -16.03 7.93
CA MET A 10 -20.13 -16.56 6.59
C MET A 10 -19.26 -17.81 6.44
N GLY A 11 -19.93 -18.91 6.12
CA GLY A 11 -19.48 -20.29 5.91
C GLY A 11 -17.98 -20.57 5.75
N TYR A 12 -17.53 -21.52 6.57
CA TYR A 12 -16.38 -22.41 6.42
C TYR A 12 -14.96 -21.80 6.38
N VAL A 13 -14.45 -21.45 7.57
CA VAL A 13 -13.02 -21.60 7.89
C VAL A 13 -12.89 -22.17 9.31
N SER A 14 -12.22 -23.32 9.43
CA SER A 14 -12.03 -24.04 10.70
C SER A 14 -11.19 -23.27 11.72
N GLU A 15 -11.66 -23.34 12.96
CA GLU A 15 -11.20 -22.69 14.19
C GLU A 15 -9.69 -22.85 14.49
N SER A 16 -9.05 -21.77 14.95
CA SER A 16 -8.31 -21.72 16.24
C SER A 16 -7.23 -20.63 16.35
N ARG A 17 -6.90 -19.84 15.31
CA ARG A 17 -5.95 -18.69 15.47
C ARG A 17 -6.23 -17.40 14.66
N TYR A 18 -7.40 -17.24 14.06
CA TYR A 18 -7.74 -16.03 13.25
C TYR A 18 -8.90 -15.19 13.80
N THR A 19 -9.24 -15.33 15.08
CA THR A 19 -10.26 -14.50 15.76
C THR A 19 -9.83 -13.04 15.97
N SER A 20 -8.65 -12.63 15.51
CA SER A 20 -8.07 -11.30 15.74
C SER A 20 -7.99 -10.39 14.50
N ALA A 21 -8.65 -10.72 13.39
CA ALA A 21 -8.82 -9.79 12.26
C ALA A 21 -10.28 -9.30 12.15
N PRO A 22 -10.74 -8.39 13.01
CA PRO A 22 -12.03 -7.74 12.83
C PRO A 22 -11.90 -6.68 11.74
N HIS A 23 -12.51 -6.88 10.56
CA HIS A 23 -12.65 -5.80 9.58
C HIS A 23 -14.03 -5.14 9.60
N SER A 24 -14.94 -5.62 10.45
CA SER A 24 -16.24 -4.99 10.68
C SER A 24 -16.34 -4.55 12.14
N TYR A 25 -16.49 -3.25 12.33
CA TYR A 25 -16.70 -2.66 13.64
C TYR A 25 -18.14 -2.16 13.71
N ARG A 26 -18.87 -2.54 14.76
CA ARG A 26 -20.14 -1.91 15.06
C ARG A 26 -19.89 -0.75 16.00
N LEU A 27 -20.15 0.47 15.53
CA LEU A 27 -20.17 1.64 16.38
C LEU A 27 -21.60 1.93 16.81
N THR A 28 -21.84 1.95 18.12
CA THR A 28 -23.11 2.41 18.70
C THR A 28 -22.84 3.60 19.61
N LEU A 29 -23.48 4.73 19.32
CA LEU A 29 -23.46 5.88 20.21
C LEU A 29 -24.46 5.64 21.35
N PRO A 30 -24.07 5.87 22.62
CA PRO A 30 -25.00 5.83 23.75
C PRO A 30 -26.20 6.76 23.56
N ALA A 31 -27.35 6.41 24.13
CA ALA A 31 -28.61 7.15 23.94
C ALA A 31 -28.59 8.57 24.55
N ASP A 32 -27.70 8.82 25.51
CA ASP A 32 -27.47 10.10 26.17
C ASP A 32 -26.48 11.01 25.42
N VAL A 33 -25.84 10.51 24.36
CA VAL A 33 -24.99 11.33 23.49
C VAL A 33 -25.88 12.34 22.75
N PRO A 34 -25.62 13.65 22.87
CA PRO A 34 -26.48 14.67 22.26
C PRO A 34 -26.51 14.52 20.73
N GLY A 35 -27.59 14.97 20.10
CA GLY A 35 -27.60 15.08 18.64
C GLY A 35 -26.46 16.01 18.17
N GLY A 36 -25.72 15.60 17.14
CA GLY A 36 -24.56 16.39 16.69
C GLY A 36 -23.76 15.77 15.56
N VAL A 37 -22.64 16.43 15.23
CA VAL A 37 -21.66 15.96 14.26
C VAL A 37 -20.57 15.19 15.00
N TYR A 38 -20.30 13.97 14.54
CA TYR A 38 -19.28 13.09 15.10
C TYR A 38 -18.23 12.78 14.03
N MET A 39 -16.95 12.83 14.40
CA MET A 39 -15.86 12.42 13.53
C MET A 39 -15.42 11.01 13.93
N LEU A 40 -15.50 10.07 12.99
CA LEU A 40 -14.84 8.79 13.14
C LEU A 40 -13.40 8.93 12.63
N ASP A 41 -12.47 9.07 13.56
CA ASP A 41 -11.03 9.03 13.26
C ASP A 41 -10.50 7.63 13.58
N PRO A 42 -10.21 6.81 12.57
CA PRO A 42 -9.71 5.47 12.82
C PRO A 42 -8.33 5.49 13.50
N ARG A 43 -7.58 6.60 13.42
CA ARG A 43 -6.15 6.69 13.79
C ARG A 43 -5.26 5.63 13.14
N LEU A 44 -5.77 4.90 12.14
CA LEU A 44 -5.12 3.78 11.46
C LEU A 44 -4.16 4.22 10.34
N GLY A 45 -3.56 5.42 10.43
CA GLY A 45 -2.52 5.83 9.49
C GLY A 45 -2.93 5.90 8.01
N GLY A 46 -4.23 6.02 7.72
CA GLY A 46 -4.74 6.07 6.35
C GLY A 46 -5.20 4.72 5.77
N ALA A 47 -5.33 3.67 6.57
CA ALA A 47 -5.97 2.43 6.13
C ALA A 47 -7.39 2.72 5.59
N PRO A 48 -7.76 2.18 4.41
CA PRO A 48 -9.10 2.35 3.86
C PRO A 48 -10.12 1.64 4.75
N TRP A 49 -11.23 2.32 5.04
CA TRP A 49 -12.37 1.75 5.74
C TRP A 49 -13.65 2.18 5.03
N GLU A 50 -14.65 1.32 5.10
CA GLU A 50 -15.95 1.52 4.48
C GLU A 50 -17.03 1.53 5.56
N VAL A 51 -17.98 2.47 5.45
CA VAL A 51 -19.21 2.40 6.23
C VAL A 51 -20.21 1.53 5.48
N THR A 52 -20.29 0.26 5.85
CA THR A 52 -21.20 -0.71 5.21
C THR A 52 -22.65 -0.49 5.61
N TRP A 53 -22.90 0.01 6.83
CA TRP A 53 -24.24 0.34 7.32
C TRP A 53 -24.19 1.48 8.33
N THR A 54 -25.23 2.31 8.32
CA THR A 54 -25.41 3.42 9.25
C THR A 54 -26.88 3.82 9.36
N ASN A 55 -27.28 4.34 10.52
CA ASN A 55 -28.54 5.04 10.72
C ASN A 55 -28.35 6.57 10.81
N ALA A 56 -27.13 7.07 10.61
CA ALA A 56 -26.87 8.51 10.59
C ALA A 56 -27.61 9.16 9.42
N GLY A 57 -28.33 10.25 9.69
CA GLY A 57 -29.09 10.96 8.65
C GLY A 57 -28.22 11.54 7.53
N LYS A 58 -26.92 11.77 7.80
CA LYS A 58 -25.93 12.23 6.82
C LYS A 58 -24.56 11.66 7.14
N ILE A 59 -23.78 11.40 6.08
CA ILE A 59 -22.38 10.98 6.18
C ILE A 59 -21.58 11.72 5.12
N VAL A 60 -20.41 12.21 5.54
CA VAL A 60 -19.39 12.76 4.66
C VAL A 60 -18.04 12.15 4.97
N LEU A 61 -17.17 12.15 3.98
CA LEU A 61 -15.75 11.84 4.12
C LEU A 61 -14.97 13.14 4.25
N TYR A 62 -14.24 13.27 5.35
CA TYR A 62 -13.29 14.34 5.54
C TYR A 62 -11.90 13.85 5.12
N ALA A 63 -11.37 14.43 4.04
CA ALA A 63 -10.22 13.93 3.31
C ALA A 63 -9.18 15.05 3.11
N PRO A 64 -8.54 15.55 4.19
CA PRO A 64 -7.67 16.73 4.16
C PRO A 64 -6.46 16.61 3.24
N ARG A 65 -6.15 15.38 2.83
CA ARG A 65 -5.03 15.05 1.95
C ARG A 65 -5.51 14.46 0.63
N GLY A 66 -6.75 14.73 0.27
CA GLY A 66 -7.45 14.08 -0.84
C GLY A 66 -7.95 12.68 -0.51
N LEU A 67 -8.65 12.08 -1.46
CA LEU A 67 -9.18 10.72 -1.38
C LEU A 67 -9.11 10.01 -2.72
N ILE A 68 -9.19 8.68 -2.69
CA ILE A 68 -9.30 7.86 -3.88
C ILE A 68 -10.77 7.67 -4.19
N LEU A 69 -11.22 8.24 -5.30
CA LEU A 69 -12.55 7.99 -5.82
C LEU A 69 -12.54 6.60 -6.45
N GLY A 70 -13.44 5.72 -6.01
CA GLY A 70 -13.66 4.44 -6.67
C GLY A 70 -14.26 4.66 -8.06
N GLY A 71 -13.59 4.18 -9.10
CA GLY A 71 -14.22 4.03 -10.41
C GLY A 71 -15.15 2.83 -10.37
N GLY A 72 -16.38 2.99 -10.83
CA GLY A 72 -17.42 1.95 -10.74
C GLY A 72 -16.89 0.56 -11.12
N GLU A 73 -16.05 0.46 -12.14
CA GLU A 73 -15.71 -0.84 -12.73
C GLU A 73 -14.58 -1.64 -12.05
N SER A 74 -13.85 -1.08 -11.08
CA SER A 74 -12.46 -1.55 -10.87
C SER A 74 -12.06 -2.09 -9.50
N TRP A 75 -12.91 -2.05 -8.46
CA TRP A 75 -12.52 -2.65 -7.18
C TRP A 75 -13.63 -3.42 -6.42
N PRO A 76 -13.44 -4.74 -6.18
CA PRO A 76 -12.38 -5.58 -6.74
C PRO A 76 -12.50 -5.67 -8.28
N PRO A 77 -11.39 -5.87 -9.00
CA PRO A 77 -11.39 -5.88 -10.47
C PRO A 77 -12.37 -6.92 -11.02
N ARG A 78 -12.92 -6.66 -12.21
CA ARG A 78 -13.84 -7.55 -12.98
C ARG A 78 -13.46 -9.04 -12.96
N GLN A 79 -12.18 -9.36 -12.78
CA GLN A 79 -11.65 -10.73 -12.67
C GLN A 79 -12.20 -11.54 -11.48
N PHE A 80 -12.72 -10.91 -10.42
CA PHE A 80 -13.24 -11.63 -9.24
C PHE A 80 -14.75 -11.90 -9.27
N ARG A 81 -15.48 -11.47 -10.30
CA ARG A 81 -16.91 -11.83 -10.45
C ARG A 81 -17.06 -12.90 -11.51
N ALA A 82 -16.91 -14.16 -11.09
CA ALA A 82 -17.38 -15.31 -11.84
C ALA A 82 -18.92 -15.26 -11.93
N GLY A 83 -19.44 -14.57 -12.96
CA GLY A 83 -20.88 -14.56 -13.26
C GLY A 83 -21.50 -13.16 -13.26
N GLY A 84 -21.44 -12.49 -14.42
CA GLY A 84 -22.29 -11.35 -14.74
C GLY A 84 -21.60 -9.98 -14.61
N ALA A 85 -21.43 -9.32 -15.75
CA ALA A 85 -21.10 -7.91 -15.84
C ALA A 85 -22.26 -7.08 -15.29
N PHE A 86 -22.27 -6.80 -13.99
CA PHE A 86 -23.05 -5.67 -13.51
C PHE A 86 -22.37 -4.42 -14.05
N PRO A 87 -23.03 -3.60 -14.90
CA PRO A 87 -22.47 -2.34 -15.36
C PRO A 87 -22.30 -1.50 -14.12
N ALA A 88 -21.06 -1.33 -13.70
CA ALA A 88 -20.81 -0.63 -12.47
C ALA A 88 -21.09 0.85 -12.72
N ARG A 89 -22.13 1.34 -12.07
CA ARG A 89 -22.54 2.74 -12.22
C ARG A 89 -21.38 3.62 -11.73
N PRO A 90 -20.93 4.60 -12.53
CA PRO A 90 -19.92 5.53 -12.07
C PRO A 90 -20.43 6.23 -10.81
N VAL A 91 -19.59 6.29 -9.77
CA VAL A 91 -19.96 6.90 -8.49
C VAL A 91 -19.77 8.41 -8.61
N LEU A 92 -20.82 9.17 -8.29
CA LEU A 92 -20.74 10.63 -8.18
C LEU A 92 -20.33 11.02 -6.77
N TRP A 93 -19.39 11.94 -6.68
CA TRP A 93 -18.90 12.50 -5.43
C TRP A 93 -19.20 14.00 -5.39
N PHE A 94 -19.74 14.48 -4.28
CA PHE A 94 -20.18 15.86 -4.12
C PHE A 94 -19.31 16.59 -3.11
N PHE A 95 -18.98 17.85 -3.40
CA PHE A 95 -18.28 18.75 -2.49
C PHE A 95 -18.86 20.16 -2.60
N THR A 96 -18.52 21.07 -1.70
CA THR A 96 -19.06 22.45 -1.69
C THR A 96 -17.95 23.48 -1.77
N VAL A 97 -18.08 24.38 -2.72
CA VAL A 97 -17.22 25.56 -2.89
C VAL A 97 -17.85 26.73 -2.12
N PRO A 98 -17.15 27.30 -1.13
CA PRO A 98 -17.64 28.46 -0.36
C PRO A 98 -17.91 29.68 -1.23
N LYS A 99 -18.77 30.60 -0.74
CA LYS A 99 -19.08 31.86 -1.44
C LYS A 99 -17.90 32.83 -1.53
N ASP A 100 -17.00 32.75 -0.57
CA ASP A 100 -15.79 33.57 -0.44
C ASP A 100 -14.56 32.94 -1.11
N ALA A 101 -14.69 31.74 -1.66
CA ALA A 101 -13.62 31.12 -2.45
C ALA A 101 -13.36 31.97 -3.70
N ARG A 102 -12.10 32.37 -3.89
CA ARG A 102 -11.66 33.12 -5.09
C ARG A 102 -11.29 32.21 -6.25
N GLU A 103 -10.77 31.03 -5.92
CA GLU A 103 -10.29 30.04 -6.87
C GLU A 103 -10.55 28.65 -6.30
N LEU A 104 -10.92 27.71 -7.18
CA LEU A 104 -10.96 26.28 -6.88
C LEU A 104 -9.79 25.62 -7.61
N GLN A 105 -8.93 24.91 -6.89
CA GLN A 105 -7.95 24.02 -7.51
C GLN A 105 -8.28 22.58 -7.17
N ILE A 106 -8.24 21.72 -8.18
CA ILE A 106 -8.49 20.28 -8.01
C ILE A 106 -7.28 19.53 -8.56
N TYR A 107 -6.68 18.66 -7.76
CA TYR A 107 -5.72 17.70 -8.27
C TYR A 107 -6.45 16.48 -8.79
N LEU A 108 -6.11 16.01 -9.98
CA LEU A 108 -6.65 14.78 -10.57
C LEU A 108 -5.50 13.87 -10.98
N ALA A 109 -5.45 12.66 -10.42
CA ALA A 109 -4.46 11.65 -10.80
C ALA A 109 -4.76 10.97 -12.15
N LYS A 110 -6.02 11.00 -12.59
CA LYS A 110 -6.56 10.39 -13.82
C LYS A 110 -7.76 11.20 -14.34
N PRO A 111 -8.22 10.95 -15.58
CA PRO A 111 -9.43 11.60 -16.10
C PRO A 111 -10.62 11.51 -15.14
N CYS A 112 -11.32 12.63 -14.97
CA CYS A 112 -12.58 12.72 -14.24
C CYS A 112 -13.52 13.67 -14.98
N GLN A 113 -14.82 13.45 -14.84
CA GLN A 113 -15.83 14.42 -15.26
C GLN A 113 -16.20 15.29 -14.07
N LEU A 114 -16.20 16.60 -14.26
CA LEU A 114 -16.55 17.58 -13.24
C LEU A 114 -17.85 18.27 -13.64
N PHE A 115 -18.70 18.53 -12.66
CA PHE A 115 -19.97 19.21 -12.86
C PHE A 115 -20.09 20.40 -11.91
N LYS A 116 -20.45 21.54 -12.48
CA LYS A 116 -20.77 22.78 -11.75
C LYS A 116 -22.05 22.62 -10.92
N PRO A 117 -22.37 23.59 -10.05
CA PRO A 117 -23.61 23.56 -9.27
C PRO A 117 -24.91 23.55 -10.07
N ASP A 118 -24.89 24.04 -11.31
CA ASP A 118 -26.02 23.98 -12.25
C ASP A 118 -26.11 22.66 -13.03
N GLY A 119 -25.20 21.71 -12.76
CA GLY A 119 -25.12 20.42 -13.43
C GLY A 119 -24.37 20.45 -14.77
N GLN A 120 -23.92 21.61 -15.25
CA GLN A 120 -23.14 21.68 -16.48
C GLN A 120 -21.78 21.02 -16.28
N SER A 121 -21.38 20.17 -17.25
CA SER A 121 -20.06 19.58 -17.27
C SER A 121 -18.99 20.67 -17.51
N VAL A 122 -17.90 20.60 -16.75
CA VAL A 122 -16.73 21.43 -17.01
C VAL A 122 -15.93 20.79 -18.13
N GLN A 123 -15.88 21.48 -19.27
CA GLN A 123 -14.88 21.17 -20.29
C GLN A 123 -13.53 21.62 -19.77
N VAL A 124 -12.62 20.67 -19.54
CA VAL A 124 -11.25 20.94 -19.08
C VAL A 124 -10.37 21.30 -20.29
N GLU A 125 -10.95 21.97 -21.30
CA GLU A 125 -10.33 22.21 -22.61
C GLU A 125 -9.15 23.19 -22.55
N ASP A 126 -9.09 24.05 -21.51
CA ASP A 126 -8.05 25.08 -21.35
C ASP A 126 -6.97 24.74 -20.31
N ALA A 127 -7.12 23.65 -19.56
CA ALA A 127 -6.03 23.16 -18.74
C ALA A 127 -5.20 22.20 -19.61
N PRO A 128 -3.84 22.22 -19.55
CA PRO A 128 -2.99 21.21 -20.19
C PRO A 128 -3.11 19.85 -19.50
N TRP A 129 -4.31 19.47 -19.08
CA TRP A 129 -4.62 18.16 -18.59
C TRP A 129 -4.66 17.22 -19.79
N ARG A 130 -3.65 16.38 -19.90
CA ARG A 130 -3.61 15.29 -20.85
C ARG A 130 -3.97 14.01 -20.09
N ALA A 131 -4.65 13.06 -20.73
CA ALA A 131 -5.04 11.80 -20.11
C ALA A 131 -3.85 11.01 -19.50
N ASP A 132 -2.63 11.31 -19.91
CA ASP A 132 -1.39 10.73 -19.44
C ASP A 132 -0.68 11.52 -18.31
N LYS A 133 -1.17 12.72 -17.93
CA LYS A 133 -0.48 13.60 -16.96
C LYS A 133 -1.37 14.00 -15.78
N PRO A 134 -1.13 13.45 -14.57
CA PRO A 134 -1.82 13.91 -13.38
C PRO A 134 -1.41 15.35 -13.06
N GLY A 135 -2.31 16.13 -12.43
CA GLY A 135 -1.99 17.52 -12.15
C GLY A 135 -3.10 18.33 -11.50
N TRP A 136 -2.74 19.56 -11.11
CA TRP A 136 -3.66 20.57 -10.62
C TRP A 136 -4.35 21.27 -11.78
N ILE A 137 -5.68 21.28 -11.77
CA ILE A 137 -6.50 22.16 -12.59
C ILE A 137 -6.95 23.36 -11.75
N ARG A 138 -7.05 24.53 -12.37
CA ARG A 138 -7.55 25.76 -11.76
C ARG A 138 -8.88 26.10 -12.40
N LEU A 139 -9.89 26.34 -11.58
CA LEU A 139 -11.26 26.61 -11.99
C LEU A 139 -11.74 27.90 -11.32
N PRO A 140 -12.57 28.71 -12.01
CA PRO A 140 -13.30 29.79 -11.36
C PRO A 140 -14.12 29.25 -10.19
N ALA A 141 -14.01 29.89 -9.04
CA ALA A 141 -14.78 29.50 -7.86
C ALA A 141 -16.25 29.92 -8.00
N VAL A 142 -17.05 29.08 -8.66
CA VAL A 142 -18.51 29.22 -8.62
C VAL A 142 -18.99 28.59 -7.32
N SER A 143 -19.53 29.42 -6.43
CA SER A 143 -20.03 28.94 -5.13
C SER A 143 -21.16 27.93 -5.33
N GLY A 144 -21.22 26.91 -4.49
CA GLY A 144 -22.29 25.91 -4.49
C GLY A 144 -21.78 24.49 -4.46
N ARG A 145 -22.67 23.55 -4.76
CA ARG A 145 -22.38 22.12 -4.70
C ARG A 145 -21.88 21.62 -6.04
N TRP A 146 -20.62 21.22 -6.07
CA TRP A 146 -20.00 20.60 -7.24
C TRP A 146 -20.10 19.10 -7.16
N SER A 147 -19.92 18.43 -8.29
CA SER A 147 -19.69 16.98 -8.30
C SER A 147 -18.55 16.57 -9.21
N ILE A 148 -17.95 15.44 -8.87
CA ILE A 148 -16.89 14.78 -9.62
C ILE A 148 -17.27 13.32 -9.84
N ARG A 149 -17.05 12.84 -11.06
CA ARG A 149 -17.25 11.46 -11.47
C ARG A 149 -15.93 10.90 -11.97
N ALA A 150 -15.54 9.77 -11.41
CA ALA A 150 -14.38 9.04 -11.85
C ALA A 150 -14.83 7.72 -12.48
N ASP A 151 -14.38 7.47 -13.71
CA ASP A 151 -14.65 6.19 -14.39
C ASP A 151 -13.65 5.11 -13.93
N GLU A 152 -12.46 5.53 -13.48
CA GLU A 152 -11.43 4.67 -12.89
C GLU A 152 -11.06 5.10 -11.47
N ALA A 153 -10.49 4.18 -10.68
CA ALA A 153 -9.90 4.54 -9.39
C ALA A 153 -8.85 5.65 -9.56
N THR A 154 -9.08 6.79 -8.91
CA THR A 154 -8.27 8.01 -9.08
C THR A 154 -8.19 8.82 -7.79
N PHE A 155 -7.03 9.38 -7.53
CA PHE A 155 -6.83 10.27 -6.39
C PHE A 155 -7.22 11.70 -6.74
N VAL A 156 -7.94 12.33 -5.81
CA VAL A 156 -8.45 13.70 -5.93
C VAL A 156 -8.16 14.50 -4.68
N GLU A 157 -7.67 15.72 -4.84
CA GLU A 157 -7.42 16.67 -3.75
C GLU A 157 -8.05 18.03 -4.09
N LEU A 158 -8.57 18.74 -3.09
CA LEU A 158 -9.19 20.07 -3.27
C LEU A 158 -8.36 21.15 -2.58
N ARG A 159 -8.24 22.32 -3.22
CA ARG A 159 -7.80 23.58 -2.62
C ARG A 159 -8.80 24.67 -2.94
N GLY A 160 -9.00 25.60 -2.00
CA GLY A 160 -10.05 26.62 -2.12
C GLY A 160 -11.46 26.11 -1.83
N ALA A 161 -11.61 24.85 -1.44
CA ALA A 161 -12.85 24.26 -0.92
C ALA A 161 -12.54 23.36 0.28
N PRO A 162 -13.45 23.22 1.26
CA PRO A 162 -13.28 22.26 2.34
C PRO A 162 -13.15 20.83 1.78
N PRO A 163 -12.23 20.01 2.32
CA PRO A 163 -11.96 18.66 1.82
C PRO A 163 -13.01 17.67 2.33
N VAL A 164 -14.28 17.98 2.10
CA VAL A 164 -15.45 17.24 2.59
C VAL A 164 -16.26 16.76 1.41
N PHE A 165 -16.39 15.45 1.30
CA PHE A 165 -17.01 14.77 0.18
C PHE A 165 -18.21 13.95 0.62
N ALA A 166 -19.24 13.89 -0.21
CA ALA A 166 -20.37 12.97 -0.05
C ALA A 166 -20.46 12.05 -1.26
N CYS A 167 -20.78 10.79 -1.03
CA CYS A 167 -20.88 9.77 -2.07
C CYS A 167 -22.34 9.59 -2.52
N GLU A 168 -22.56 9.47 -3.83
CA GLU A 168 -23.81 9.18 -4.57
C GLU A 168 -24.91 10.24 -4.49
N GLU A 169 -25.18 10.80 -3.32
CA GLU A 169 -26.31 11.69 -3.08
C GLU A 169 -25.87 13.07 -2.56
N PRO A 170 -26.27 14.17 -3.22
CA PRO A 170 -25.90 15.51 -2.77
C PRO A 170 -26.50 15.88 -1.40
N SER A 171 -27.64 15.28 -1.04
CA SER A 171 -28.34 15.49 0.24
C SER A 171 -27.54 15.00 1.45
N ARG A 172 -26.67 14.00 1.26
CA ARG A 172 -25.78 13.47 2.29
C ARG A 172 -24.66 14.45 2.67
N HIS A 173 -24.34 15.39 1.78
CA HIS A 173 -23.32 16.39 2.03
C HIS A 173 -23.74 17.37 3.13
N PHE A 174 -22.83 17.62 4.07
CA PHE A 174 -22.91 18.70 5.04
C PHE A 174 -21.51 19.20 5.39
N GLN A 175 -21.43 20.45 5.85
CA GLN A 175 -20.24 21.00 6.48
C GLN A 175 -20.57 21.25 7.95
N SER A 176 -19.66 20.89 8.85
CA SER A 176 -19.86 21.21 10.27
C SER A 176 -19.82 22.72 10.45
N ALA A 177 -20.89 23.29 11.01
CA ALA A 177 -20.99 24.73 11.28
C ALA A 177 -19.98 25.21 12.35
N SER A 178 -19.41 24.29 13.13
CA SER A 178 -18.61 24.61 14.33
C SER A 178 -17.12 24.85 14.10
N GLY A 179 -16.64 24.99 12.86
CA GLY A 179 -15.22 25.28 12.59
C GLY A 179 -14.24 24.20 13.07
N GLY A 180 -14.74 23.02 13.45
CA GLY A 180 -13.96 21.93 14.07
C GLY A 180 -13.41 20.88 13.10
N LEU A 181 -13.47 21.12 11.79
CA LEU A 181 -12.69 20.29 10.87
C LEU A 181 -11.22 20.65 11.08
N PRO A 182 -10.32 19.66 11.22
CA PRO A 182 -8.90 19.94 11.28
C PRO A 182 -8.50 20.88 10.13
N GLU A 183 -7.58 21.78 10.37
CA GLU A 183 -7.02 22.57 9.28
C GLU A 183 -6.41 21.61 8.26
N ALA A 184 -6.74 21.79 6.98
CA ALA A 184 -6.13 21.00 5.92
C ALA A 184 -4.63 21.26 6.02
N LYS A 185 -3.85 20.23 6.39
CA LYS A 185 -2.40 20.38 6.42
C LYS A 185 -1.95 20.78 5.01
N PRO A 186 -1.18 21.86 4.84
CA PRO A 186 -0.66 22.21 3.53
C PRO A 186 0.05 20.99 2.95
N ALA A 187 -0.13 20.78 1.64
CA ALA A 187 0.60 19.73 0.94
C ALA A 187 2.08 19.86 1.31
N PRO A 188 2.75 18.77 1.71
CA PRO A 188 4.16 18.84 2.02
C PRO A 188 4.87 19.47 0.83
N ALA A 189 5.68 20.51 1.10
CA ALA A 189 6.52 21.09 0.07
C ALA A 189 7.30 19.95 -0.60
N ALA A 190 7.56 20.08 -1.91
CA ALA A 190 8.45 19.15 -2.58
C ALA A 190 9.70 19.01 -1.70
N PRO A 191 10.09 17.79 -1.31
CA PRO A 191 11.18 17.61 -0.38
C PRO A 191 12.38 18.35 -0.96
N PRO A 192 13.11 19.14 -0.15
CA PRO A 192 14.29 19.81 -0.63
C PRO A 192 15.20 18.74 -1.26
N THR A 193 15.73 19.02 -2.44
CA THR A 193 16.73 18.15 -3.06
C THR A 193 17.84 17.94 -2.03
N GLU A 194 17.93 16.74 -1.47
CA GLU A 194 18.88 16.50 -0.39
C GLU A 194 20.30 16.76 -0.88
N ALA A 195 21.10 17.41 -0.03
CA ALA A 195 22.50 17.65 -0.32
C ALA A 195 23.19 16.29 -0.54
N LYS A 196 23.65 16.06 -1.77
CA LYS A 196 24.24 14.78 -2.17
C LYS A 196 25.67 14.69 -1.64
N ALA A 197 25.95 13.67 -0.83
CA ALA A 197 27.31 13.23 -0.54
C ALA A 197 27.63 12.03 -1.44
N GLY A 198 27.70 12.26 -2.76
CA GLY A 198 27.83 11.18 -3.74
C GLY A 198 26.59 10.30 -3.79
N ASP A 199 26.73 9.03 -3.38
CA ASP A 199 25.67 8.03 -3.45
C ASP A 199 24.76 7.97 -2.21
N TYR A 200 24.99 8.83 -1.23
CA TYR A 200 24.31 8.83 0.06
C TYR A 200 23.72 10.21 0.38
N ALA A 201 22.71 10.19 1.25
CA ALA A 201 22.04 11.37 1.77
C ALA A 201 21.76 11.20 3.27
N LYS A 202 21.11 12.17 3.94
CA LYS A 202 20.93 12.15 5.40
C LYS A 202 20.06 10.96 5.82
N GLY A 203 20.57 10.12 6.71
CA GLY A 203 19.88 8.93 7.24
C GLY A 203 18.80 9.24 8.30
N VAL A 204 18.23 8.19 8.89
CA VAL A 204 17.09 8.25 9.82
C VAL A 204 17.46 8.71 11.23
N PHE A 205 18.70 8.52 11.67
CA PHE A 205 19.11 8.75 13.07
C PHE A 205 19.73 10.13 13.30
N GLU A 206 18.99 11.05 13.88
CA GLU A 206 19.45 12.44 14.09
C GLU A 206 20.73 12.59 14.93
N ARG A 207 21.07 11.59 15.76
CA ARG A 207 22.18 11.65 16.72
C ARG A 207 23.37 10.74 16.37
N ARG A 208 23.35 10.07 15.21
CA ARG A 208 24.44 9.20 14.74
C ARG A 208 25.38 9.97 13.83
N GLU A 209 26.67 9.69 13.86
CA GLU A 209 27.63 10.17 12.87
C GLU A 209 28.53 9.02 12.39
N PRO A 210 28.65 8.77 11.07
CA PRO A 210 27.85 9.38 10.01
C PRO A 210 26.39 8.91 10.07
N ASN A 211 25.44 9.83 9.92
CA ASN A 211 24.03 9.50 9.69
C ASN A 211 23.72 9.62 8.19
N LEU A 212 24.03 8.56 7.46
CA LEU A 212 23.82 8.47 6.02
C LEU A 212 22.88 7.31 5.69
N GLY A 213 22.10 7.47 4.62
CA GLY A 213 21.32 6.42 3.99
C GLY A 213 21.59 6.39 2.48
N LEU A 214 21.29 5.27 1.84
CA LEU A 214 21.48 5.07 0.41
C LEU A 214 20.47 5.90 -0.40
N LEU A 215 20.95 6.82 -1.23
CA LEU A 215 20.12 7.59 -2.13
C LEU A 215 19.73 6.75 -3.36
N LEU A 216 18.44 6.46 -3.52
CA LEU A 216 17.85 5.75 -4.65
C LEU A 216 17.29 6.73 -5.69
N THR A 217 17.53 6.47 -6.97
CA THR A 217 17.23 7.40 -8.10
C THR A 217 16.27 6.80 -9.13
N GLY A 218 15.52 5.76 -8.77
CA GLY A 218 14.68 4.95 -9.66
C GLY A 218 15.46 3.94 -10.49
N LYS A 219 16.71 4.24 -10.88
CA LYS A 219 17.59 3.30 -11.59
C LYS A 219 18.55 2.57 -10.66
N ARG A 220 18.86 3.19 -9.52
CA ARG A 220 19.78 2.64 -8.55
C ARG A 220 19.14 1.54 -7.72
N ALA A 221 19.88 0.48 -7.45
CA ALA A 221 19.44 -0.62 -6.62
C ALA A 221 20.62 -1.27 -5.88
N LEU A 222 20.31 -1.98 -4.80
CA LEU A 222 21.25 -2.84 -4.09
C LEU A 222 21.05 -4.29 -4.55
N ARG A 223 22.11 -4.94 -5.04
CA ARG A 223 22.08 -6.34 -5.46
C ARG A 223 22.79 -7.20 -4.43
N LEU A 224 22.06 -8.13 -3.84
CA LEU A 224 22.54 -9.07 -2.83
C LEU A 224 22.55 -10.48 -3.41
N ASP A 225 23.64 -11.20 -3.20
CA ASP A 225 23.69 -12.65 -3.37
C ASP A 225 23.02 -13.35 -2.17
N ARG A 226 22.02 -14.19 -2.46
CA ARG A 226 21.32 -15.03 -1.49
C ARG A 226 22.25 -16.08 -0.87
N GLY A 227 23.40 -16.32 -1.46
CA GLY A 227 24.36 -17.34 -1.08
C GLY A 227 23.94 -18.73 -1.56
N LYS A 228 24.64 -19.75 -1.07
CA LYS A 228 24.42 -21.12 -1.56
C LYS A 228 22.99 -21.58 -1.28
N PRO A 229 22.34 -22.29 -2.22
CA PRO A 229 21.09 -22.99 -1.95
C PRO A 229 21.31 -24.01 -0.82
N LEU A 230 20.46 -23.97 0.21
CA LEU A 230 20.48 -24.92 1.32
C LEU A 230 19.39 -25.98 1.14
N GLU A 231 18.18 -25.55 0.81
CA GLU A 231 16.99 -26.37 0.59
C GLU A 231 16.04 -25.65 -0.40
N PRO A 232 14.98 -26.30 -0.91
CA PRO A 232 13.97 -25.61 -1.71
C PRO A 232 13.45 -24.34 -1.03
N GLN A 233 13.66 -23.19 -1.68
CA GLN A 233 13.34 -21.83 -1.23
C GLN A 233 14.19 -21.30 -0.05
N ARG A 234 15.25 -22.00 0.38
CA ARG A 234 16.13 -21.54 1.46
C ARG A 234 17.57 -21.42 0.97
N PHE A 235 18.17 -20.28 1.23
CA PHE A 235 19.53 -19.92 0.90
C PHE A 235 20.25 -19.40 2.14
N GLU A 236 21.59 -19.35 2.11
CA GLU A 236 22.40 -18.87 3.25
C GLU A 236 22.04 -17.46 3.74
N ARG A 237 21.49 -16.61 2.88
CA ARG A 237 21.15 -15.21 3.17
C ARG A 237 19.70 -14.83 2.84
N PHE A 238 18.86 -15.80 2.49
CA PHE A 238 17.43 -15.57 2.28
C PHE A 238 16.61 -16.85 2.55
N ASN A 239 15.58 -16.74 3.37
CA ASN A 239 14.66 -17.83 3.65
C ASN A 239 13.27 -17.51 3.07
N GLY A 240 12.89 -18.16 1.97
CA GLY A 240 11.57 -18.02 1.35
C GLY A 240 10.46 -18.75 2.12
N ARG A 241 10.78 -19.61 3.11
CA ARG A 241 9.77 -20.30 3.92
C ARG A 241 9.32 -19.50 5.14
N GLU A 242 10.17 -18.64 5.64
CA GLU A 242 9.87 -17.76 6.76
C GLU A 242 10.89 -16.64 6.77
N GLY A 243 10.46 -15.43 7.10
CA GLY A 243 11.43 -14.35 7.27
C GLY A 243 10.79 -13.01 7.54
N THR A 244 11.68 -12.03 7.74
CA THR A 244 11.34 -10.62 7.84
C THR A 244 12.27 -9.82 6.94
N LEU A 245 11.72 -8.93 6.11
CA LEU A 245 12.44 -7.85 5.46
C LEU A 245 11.98 -6.54 6.08
N GLU A 246 12.90 -5.71 6.55
CA GLU A 246 12.56 -4.40 7.10
C GLU A 246 13.59 -3.34 6.77
N LEU A 247 13.14 -2.08 6.73
CA LEU A 247 13.96 -0.91 6.46
C LEU A 247 13.28 0.38 6.92
N TRP A 248 14.06 1.44 7.01
CA TRP A 248 13.56 2.81 6.96
C TRP A 248 13.59 3.32 5.52
N PHE A 249 12.50 3.95 5.08
CA PHE A 249 12.41 4.55 3.75
C PHE A 249 11.85 5.98 3.82
N LYS A 250 12.52 6.91 3.14
CA LYS A 250 12.11 8.29 2.96
C LYS A 250 11.91 8.56 1.47
N PRO A 251 10.67 8.48 0.94
CA PRO A 251 10.43 8.64 -0.49
C PRO A 251 10.63 10.09 -0.93
N ASN A 252 11.04 10.31 -2.19
CA ASN A 252 11.02 11.64 -2.81
C ASN A 252 9.66 11.96 -3.46
N TRP A 253 8.68 11.09 -3.27
CA TRP A 253 7.35 11.16 -3.86
C TRP A 253 6.28 10.96 -2.78
N SER A 254 5.09 11.48 -3.05
CA SER A 254 3.91 11.26 -2.22
C SER A 254 2.94 10.33 -2.94
N SER A 255 2.23 9.51 -2.18
CA SER A 255 1.13 8.66 -2.67
C SER A 255 0.14 9.42 -3.55
N ALA A 256 -0.28 10.61 -3.10
CA ALA A 256 -1.16 11.53 -3.83
C ALA A 256 -0.73 11.83 -5.27
N TYR A 257 0.58 11.95 -5.49
CA TYR A 257 1.11 12.55 -6.72
C TYR A 257 1.90 11.56 -7.57
N SER A 258 1.92 10.29 -7.18
CA SER A 258 2.63 9.27 -7.92
C SER A 258 1.68 8.36 -8.69
N THR A 259 2.08 7.98 -9.90
CA THR A 259 1.38 6.99 -10.73
C THR A 259 2.22 5.73 -10.97
N GLY A 260 3.51 5.76 -10.60
CA GLY A 260 4.45 4.68 -10.83
C GLY A 260 4.37 3.57 -9.77
N VAL A 261 4.47 2.33 -10.23
CA VAL A 261 4.76 1.17 -9.39
C VAL A 261 6.26 1.10 -9.19
N ARG A 262 6.70 0.85 -7.96
CA ARG A 262 8.12 0.76 -7.62
C ARG A 262 8.41 -0.59 -6.98
N THR A 263 9.55 -1.18 -7.29
CA THR A 263 9.89 -2.50 -6.76
C THR A 263 10.90 -2.35 -5.62
N LEU A 264 10.42 -2.57 -4.39
CA LEU A 264 11.29 -2.57 -3.21
C LEU A 264 12.17 -3.82 -3.19
N LEU A 265 11.62 -4.98 -3.55
CA LEU A 265 12.34 -6.25 -3.63
C LEU A 265 11.96 -6.93 -4.94
N ASP A 266 12.94 -7.36 -5.72
CA ASP A 266 12.76 -8.24 -6.87
C ASP A 266 13.74 -9.41 -6.77
N GLY A 267 13.21 -10.61 -6.87
CA GLY A 267 14.03 -11.77 -7.13
C GLY A 267 13.17 -12.94 -7.53
N ASP A 268 13.29 -13.38 -8.78
CA ASP A 268 12.65 -14.55 -9.40
C ASP A 268 11.65 -15.30 -8.50
N GLY A 269 10.38 -14.91 -8.55
CA GLY A 269 9.31 -15.52 -7.75
C GLY A 269 8.91 -14.73 -6.51
N TRP A 270 9.68 -13.74 -6.09
CA TRP A 270 9.43 -12.88 -4.94
C TRP A 270 9.51 -11.41 -5.34
N ARG A 271 8.42 -10.68 -5.15
CA ARG A 271 8.37 -9.25 -5.41
C ARG A 271 7.65 -8.50 -4.30
N ILE A 272 8.25 -7.41 -3.85
CA ILE A 272 7.59 -6.42 -3.01
C ILE A 272 7.49 -5.15 -3.82
N ARG A 273 6.26 -4.68 -4.05
CA ARG A 273 5.97 -3.49 -4.84
C ARG A 273 5.29 -2.42 -4.00
N LEU A 274 5.80 -1.20 -4.11
CA LEU A 274 5.18 -0.01 -3.58
C LEU A 274 4.42 0.65 -4.72
N TYR A 275 3.10 0.55 -4.67
CA TYR A 275 2.20 1.31 -5.52
C TYR A 275 1.92 2.66 -4.84
N PRO A 276 1.36 3.63 -5.58
CA PRO A 276 1.04 4.93 -5.00
C PRO A 276 0.14 4.84 -3.78
N TYR A 277 -0.82 3.91 -3.73
CA TYR A 277 -1.82 3.86 -2.65
C TYR A 277 -1.80 2.56 -1.86
N ASN A 278 -0.91 1.64 -2.21
CA ASN A 278 -0.82 0.34 -1.59
C ASN A 278 0.60 -0.20 -1.64
N VAL A 279 0.91 -1.02 -0.67
CA VAL A 279 2.04 -1.94 -0.73
C VAL A 279 1.47 -3.28 -1.16
N ALA A 280 1.98 -3.85 -2.24
CA ALA A 280 1.60 -5.20 -2.64
C ALA A 280 2.80 -6.13 -2.60
N PHE A 281 2.56 -7.30 -2.07
CA PHE A 281 3.50 -8.40 -2.11
C PHE A 281 3.02 -9.39 -3.13
N GLN A 282 3.89 -9.72 -4.07
CA GLN A 282 3.59 -10.62 -5.16
C GLN A 282 4.55 -11.81 -5.10
N VAL A 283 3.98 -13.00 -4.88
CA VAL A 283 4.69 -14.27 -5.10
C VAL A 283 4.34 -14.75 -6.50
N ASP A 284 5.33 -14.77 -7.38
CA ASP A 284 5.18 -15.29 -8.74
C ASP A 284 5.46 -16.78 -8.74
N ALA A 285 4.39 -17.56 -8.81
CA ALA A 285 4.45 -18.98 -9.13
C ALA A 285 4.66 -19.14 -10.65
N ALA A 286 5.90 -19.30 -11.09
CA ALA A 286 6.12 -19.70 -12.48
C ALA A 286 5.66 -21.16 -12.67
N ASN A 287 4.67 -21.38 -13.53
CA ASN A 287 4.28 -22.72 -13.96
C ASN A 287 5.26 -23.19 -15.07
N TRP A 288 5.99 -24.28 -14.81
CA TRP A 288 7.20 -24.65 -15.55
C TRP A 288 6.97 -25.38 -16.87
N LYS A 289 5.77 -25.94 -17.13
CA LYS A 289 5.60 -26.92 -18.21
C LYS A 289 5.37 -26.36 -19.61
N THR A 290 4.91 -25.12 -19.79
CA THR A 290 4.38 -24.70 -21.09
C THR A 290 5.29 -23.76 -21.88
N GLY A 291 6.38 -23.24 -21.31
CA GLY A 291 7.22 -22.23 -21.99
C GLY A 291 6.46 -20.93 -22.35
N MET A 292 5.18 -20.86 -22.01
CA MET A 292 4.34 -19.68 -22.12
C MET A 292 4.36 -18.99 -20.77
N TRP A 293 4.49 -17.66 -20.80
CA TRP A 293 4.12 -16.77 -19.71
C TRP A 293 2.61 -16.86 -19.44
N SER A 294 2.07 -18.03 -19.07
CA SER A 294 0.74 -18.14 -18.49
C SER A 294 0.83 -17.62 -17.06
N GLY A 295 0.67 -16.30 -16.90
CA GLY A 295 0.85 -15.49 -15.71
C GLY A 295 -0.05 -15.83 -14.52
N ALA A 296 0.08 -17.04 -13.99
CA ALA A 296 -0.48 -17.45 -12.72
C ALA A 296 0.23 -16.71 -11.56
N ARG A 297 -0.26 -15.51 -11.22
CA ARG A 297 0.18 -14.75 -10.04
C ARG A 297 -0.46 -15.38 -8.81
N ALA A 298 0.33 -16.07 -7.99
CA ALA A 298 -0.21 -16.97 -6.96
C ALA A 298 -0.63 -16.28 -5.67
N CYS A 299 -0.10 -15.09 -5.38
CA CYS A 299 -0.51 -14.34 -4.20
C CYS A 299 -0.24 -12.86 -4.43
N ILE A 300 -1.29 -12.05 -4.43
CA ILE A 300 -1.19 -10.60 -4.24
C ILE A 300 -1.94 -10.31 -2.96
N THR A 301 -1.23 -10.15 -1.84
CA THR A 301 -1.81 -9.36 -0.76
C THR A 301 -1.42 -7.91 -0.99
N SER A 302 -2.39 -7.02 -0.84
CA SER A 302 -2.18 -5.59 -0.95
C SER A 302 -2.68 -4.91 0.30
N VAL A 303 -1.95 -3.89 0.71
CA VAL A 303 -2.15 -3.19 1.97
C VAL A 303 -2.23 -1.72 1.62
N GLY A 304 -3.33 -1.07 1.94
CA GLY A 304 -3.44 0.37 1.80
C GLY A 304 -2.40 1.05 2.69
N THR A 305 -1.50 1.83 2.10
CA THR A 305 -0.56 2.65 2.86
C THR A 305 -0.40 3.99 2.17
N TRP A 306 0.01 4.98 2.94
CA TRP A 306 0.20 6.34 2.48
C TRP A 306 1.62 6.82 2.75
N PHE A 307 2.31 7.19 1.67
CA PHE A 307 3.66 7.74 1.68
C PHE A 307 3.64 9.25 1.48
N ASP A 308 4.46 9.92 2.29
CA ASP A 308 4.70 11.35 2.19
C ASP A 308 6.12 11.60 1.74
N ALA A 309 6.26 12.40 0.68
CA ALA A 309 7.56 12.82 0.21
C ALA A 309 8.35 13.48 1.37
N GLY A 310 9.58 13.02 1.59
CA GLY A 310 10.45 13.50 2.65
C GLY A 310 10.13 12.99 4.06
N ARG A 311 9.16 12.07 4.25
CA ARG A 311 8.87 11.48 5.56
C ARG A 311 9.50 10.09 5.70
N TRP A 312 10.34 9.92 6.71
CA TRP A 312 10.79 8.58 7.13
C TRP A 312 9.60 7.71 7.56
N THR A 313 9.52 6.54 6.95
CA THR A 313 8.52 5.50 7.21
C THR A 313 9.25 4.19 7.46
N HIS A 314 8.97 3.53 8.58
CA HIS A 314 9.46 2.16 8.81
C HIS A 314 8.55 1.19 8.08
N LEU A 315 9.14 0.25 7.35
CA LEU A 315 8.44 -0.81 6.65
C LEU A 315 8.98 -2.14 7.13
N ALA A 316 8.10 -3.06 7.52
CA ALA A 316 8.47 -4.46 7.74
C ALA A 316 7.48 -5.42 7.08
N PHE A 317 8.02 -6.45 6.47
CA PHE A 317 7.32 -7.49 5.73
C PHE A 317 7.69 -8.82 6.34
N GLN A 318 6.73 -9.54 6.91
CA GLN A 318 6.97 -10.85 7.49
C GLN A 318 6.18 -11.89 6.73
N TRP A 319 6.83 -12.99 6.38
CA TRP A 319 6.16 -14.10 5.73
C TRP A 319 6.44 -15.40 6.45
N HIS A 320 5.51 -16.34 6.32
CA HIS A 320 5.71 -17.72 6.74
C HIS A 320 4.76 -18.66 6.00
N TRP A 321 5.13 -19.94 5.96
CA TRP A 321 4.30 -21.00 5.40
C TRP A 321 3.70 -21.84 6.52
N SER A 322 2.39 -22.07 6.48
CA SER A 322 1.75 -23.06 7.37
C SER A 322 1.65 -24.42 6.70
N ALA A 323 2.10 -25.45 7.41
CA ALA A 323 1.91 -26.85 7.04
C ALA A 323 0.48 -27.34 7.32
N SER A 324 -0.27 -26.70 8.23
CA SER A 324 -1.64 -27.11 8.57
C SER A 324 -2.65 -26.54 7.56
N GLY A 325 -3.50 -27.42 6.99
CA GLY A 325 -4.62 -27.00 6.13
C GLY A 325 -4.30 -26.78 4.64
N GLY A 326 -3.20 -27.35 4.15
CA GLY A 326 -2.75 -27.24 2.76
C GLY A 326 -1.92 -25.98 2.55
N GLN A 327 -0.58 -26.13 2.44
CA GLN A 327 0.45 -25.11 2.20
C GLN A 327 -0.10 -23.68 2.01
N ARG A 328 -0.33 -22.98 3.13
CA ARG A 328 -0.78 -21.58 3.11
C ARG A 328 0.41 -20.67 3.27
N PHE A 329 0.49 -19.66 2.41
CA PHE A 329 1.44 -18.58 2.55
C PHE A 329 0.78 -17.42 3.29
N PHE A 330 1.44 -16.93 4.35
CA PHE A 330 1.00 -15.77 5.12
C PHE A 330 1.98 -14.63 4.91
N LEU A 331 1.45 -13.42 4.80
CA LEU A 331 2.23 -12.20 4.83
C LEU A 331 1.60 -11.17 5.76
N GLU A 332 2.43 -10.60 6.62
CA GLU A 332 2.11 -9.51 7.52
C GLU A 332 2.91 -8.28 7.10
N VAL A 333 2.25 -7.14 6.98
CA VAL A 333 2.90 -5.86 6.61
C VAL A 333 2.73 -4.88 7.74
N TYR A 334 3.84 -4.35 8.23
CA TYR A 334 3.90 -3.32 9.26
C TYR A 334 4.36 -2.01 8.64
N VAL A 335 3.65 -0.93 8.95
CA VAL A 335 3.98 0.44 8.55
C VAL A 335 4.08 1.28 9.81
N ASP A 336 5.25 1.88 10.04
CA ASP A 336 5.58 2.58 11.29
C ASP A 336 5.27 1.73 12.53
N GLY A 337 5.57 0.43 12.43
CA GLY A 337 5.38 -0.58 13.47
C GLY A 337 3.94 -1.04 13.72
N ARG A 338 2.95 -0.54 12.95
CA ARG A 338 1.56 -0.99 13.04
C ARG A 338 1.24 -2.02 11.98
N LEU A 339 0.68 -3.16 12.39
CA LEU A 339 0.19 -4.20 11.50
C LEU A 339 -0.97 -3.64 10.66
N GLN A 340 -0.78 -3.61 9.35
CA GLN A 340 -1.78 -3.07 8.43
C GLN A 340 -2.64 -4.16 7.79
N ASN A 341 -2.08 -5.36 7.57
CA ASN A 341 -2.79 -6.47 6.95
C ASN A 341 -2.13 -7.81 7.29
N VAL A 342 -2.96 -8.86 7.34
CA VAL A 342 -2.55 -10.27 7.32
C VAL A 342 -3.15 -10.88 6.06
N GLY A 343 -2.34 -10.94 5.00
CA GLY A 343 -2.73 -11.66 3.78
C GLY A 343 -2.48 -13.15 3.96
N SER A 344 -3.43 -13.99 3.53
CA SER A 344 -3.17 -15.41 3.33
C SER A 344 -3.55 -15.82 1.92
N ALA A 345 -2.69 -16.57 1.24
CA ALA A 345 -3.05 -17.23 -0.01
C ALA A 345 -2.98 -18.75 0.16
N LEU A 346 -4.07 -19.40 -0.26
CA LEU A 346 -4.08 -20.82 -0.57
C LEU A 346 -3.51 -21.00 -1.97
N ILE A 347 -2.40 -21.73 -2.09
CA ILE A 347 -1.80 -21.98 -3.42
C ILE A 347 -2.71 -22.85 -4.31
N ARG A 348 -3.70 -23.54 -3.71
CA ARG A 348 -4.69 -24.33 -4.46
C ARG A 348 -5.61 -23.49 -5.36
N ASP A 349 -5.81 -22.20 -5.07
CA ASP A 349 -6.79 -21.39 -5.82
C ASP A 349 -6.24 -20.83 -7.14
N VAL A 350 -4.94 -20.97 -7.38
CA VAL A 350 -4.30 -20.58 -8.65
C VAL A 350 -4.69 -21.54 -9.80
N GLU A 351 -5.18 -22.74 -9.47
CA GLU A 351 -5.59 -23.75 -10.46
C GLU A 351 -7.00 -23.56 -11.01
N ARG A 352 -7.86 -22.74 -10.38
CA ARG A 352 -9.30 -22.75 -10.67
C ARG A 352 -9.82 -21.63 -11.56
N ASP A 353 -9.23 -20.43 -11.51
CA ASP A 353 -9.96 -19.26 -12.02
C ASP A 353 -9.73 -18.92 -13.50
N HIS A 354 -8.66 -19.37 -14.17
CA HIS A 354 -8.33 -18.92 -15.54
C HIS A 354 -7.91 -20.02 -16.54
N ILE A 355 -8.10 -21.30 -16.20
CA ILE A 355 -7.89 -22.39 -17.17
C ILE A 355 -9.27 -22.88 -17.58
N ASP A 356 -9.60 -22.78 -18.87
CA ASP A 356 -10.79 -23.39 -19.46
C ASP A 356 -11.05 -24.76 -18.80
N ASN A 357 -12.26 -24.94 -18.28
CA ASN A 357 -12.76 -26.09 -17.51
C ASN A 357 -12.53 -27.48 -18.18
N LYS A 358 -11.93 -27.51 -19.38
CA LYS A 358 -11.56 -28.70 -20.13
C LYS A 358 -10.30 -29.40 -19.60
N TYR A 359 -9.40 -28.71 -18.87
CA TYR A 359 -8.17 -29.32 -18.33
C TYR A 359 -8.29 -29.82 -16.87
N ILE A 360 -9.41 -29.54 -16.19
CA ILE A 360 -9.63 -29.94 -14.80
C ILE A 360 -10.26 -31.34 -14.70
N GLN A 361 -10.89 -31.84 -15.78
CA GLN A 361 -11.49 -33.18 -15.80
C GLN A 361 -10.48 -34.32 -15.94
N ASP A 362 -9.29 -34.05 -16.48
CA ASP A 362 -8.20 -35.03 -16.58
C ASP A 362 -7.26 -34.93 -15.37
N GLY A 363 -7.86 -35.03 -14.17
CA GLY A 363 -7.25 -34.89 -12.85
C GLY A 363 -5.74 -34.72 -12.84
N PHE A 364 -5.26 -33.51 -12.50
CA PHE A 364 -3.83 -33.22 -12.41
C PHE A 364 -3.12 -34.33 -11.62
N PRO A 365 -2.28 -35.14 -12.28
CA PRO A 365 -1.73 -36.32 -11.65
C PRO A 365 -0.70 -35.87 -10.61
N GLY A 366 -1.14 -35.94 -9.36
CA GLY A 366 -0.29 -35.82 -8.19
C GLY A 366 -0.08 -34.38 -7.73
N THR A 367 -0.13 -34.25 -6.41
CA THR A 367 0.53 -33.24 -5.58
C THR A 367 2.05 -33.22 -5.78
N ALA A 368 2.52 -33.27 -7.03
CA ALA A 368 3.89 -33.00 -7.39
C ALA A 368 4.15 -31.60 -6.83
N ALA A 369 4.89 -31.59 -5.73
CA ALA A 369 5.21 -30.41 -4.95
C ALA A 369 5.51 -29.29 -5.92
N PHE A 370 4.93 -28.12 -5.68
CA PHE A 370 5.37 -26.87 -6.29
C PHE A 370 6.90 -26.89 -6.23
N ALA A 371 7.54 -27.26 -7.34
CA ALA A 371 8.98 -27.28 -7.43
C ALA A 371 9.27 -25.84 -7.83
N PRO A 372 9.58 -24.95 -6.87
CA PRO A 372 9.86 -23.57 -7.21
C PRO A 372 10.92 -23.59 -8.30
N LYS A 373 10.73 -22.80 -9.38
CA LYS A 373 11.80 -22.50 -10.34
C LYS A 373 13.08 -22.27 -9.52
N PRO A 374 14.27 -22.75 -9.94
CA PRO A 374 15.51 -22.31 -9.35
C PRO A 374 15.46 -20.79 -9.26
N ILE A 375 15.30 -20.31 -8.03
CA ILE A 375 15.13 -18.89 -7.79
C ILE A 375 16.50 -18.29 -8.06
N SER A 376 16.55 -17.16 -8.77
CA SER A 376 17.79 -16.42 -8.98
C SER A 376 18.56 -16.34 -7.66
N GLU A 377 19.86 -16.64 -7.72
CA GLU A 377 20.78 -16.51 -6.60
C GLU A 377 20.90 -15.05 -6.12
N GLN A 378 20.31 -14.10 -6.85
CA GLN A 378 20.35 -12.68 -6.53
C GLN A 378 18.99 -12.15 -6.07
N LEU A 379 19.05 -11.15 -5.19
CA LEU A 379 17.97 -10.25 -4.80
C LEU A 379 18.35 -8.85 -5.24
N THR A 380 17.41 -8.13 -5.85
CA THR A 380 17.56 -6.72 -6.17
C THR A 380 16.63 -5.91 -5.29
N LEU A 381 17.17 -4.95 -4.56
CA LEU A 381 16.46 -4.11 -3.62
C LEU A 381 16.46 -2.65 -4.10
N GLY A 382 15.28 -2.06 -4.13
CA GLY A 382 15.08 -0.64 -4.46
C GLY A 382 15.05 -0.29 -5.95
N HIS A 383 14.98 -1.27 -6.85
CA HIS A 383 14.82 -0.99 -8.28
C HIS A 383 13.48 -0.27 -8.58
N GLY A 384 13.57 0.94 -9.14
CA GLY A 384 12.40 1.81 -9.34
C GLY A 384 12.03 2.66 -8.12
N LEU A 385 12.71 2.50 -6.97
CA LEU A 385 12.51 3.41 -5.83
C LEU A 385 13.26 4.72 -6.02
N ASP A 386 12.61 5.81 -5.60
CA ASP A 386 13.16 7.16 -5.59
C ASP A 386 12.98 7.74 -4.17
N GLY A 387 14.09 8.01 -3.49
CA GLY A 387 14.11 8.34 -2.06
C GLY A 387 15.41 7.93 -1.37
N VAL A 388 15.40 7.86 -0.05
CA VAL A 388 16.52 7.39 0.77
C VAL A 388 16.12 6.14 1.52
N MET A 389 16.96 5.11 1.45
CA MET A 389 16.81 3.86 2.20
C MET A 389 17.88 3.77 3.28
N ASP A 390 17.49 3.34 4.47
CA ASP A 390 18.38 3.23 5.62
C ASP A 390 18.02 1.98 6.45
N GLU A 391 19.00 1.42 7.17
CA GLU A 391 18.87 0.24 8.04
C GLU A 391 18.12 -0.94 7.40
N LEU A 392 18.60 -1.44 6.27
CA LEU A 392 17.98 -2.59 5.61
C LEU A 392 18.37 -3.88 6.33
N ARG A 393 17.38 -4.65 6.82
CA ARG A 393 17.57 -5.97 7.44
C ARG A 393 16.74 -7.06 6.77
N ILE A 394 17.36 -8.22 6.55
CA ILE A 394 16.74 -9.47 6.12
C ILE A 394 16.96 -10.51 7.23
N SER A 395 15.91 -11.26 7.58
CA SER A 395 15.96 -12.25 8.66
C SER A 395 15.25 -13.54 8.27
N ASP A 396 15.63 -14.65 8.90
CA ASP A 396 15.07 -15.98 8.65
C ASP A 396 13.91 -16.36 9.57
N ALA A 397 13.46 -15.42 10.41
CA ALA A 397 12.36 -15.58 11.35
C ALA A 397 11.38 -14.38 11.29
N ARG A 398 10.16 -14.60 11.76
CA ARG A 398 9.21 -13.52 12.07
C ARG A 398 9.68 -12.74 13.29
N ARG A 399 9.81 -11.41 13.15
CA ARG A 399 10.29 -10.55 14.24
C ARG A 399 9.20 -9.95 15.11
N TYR A 400 7.96 -9.87 14.63
CA TYR A 400 6.92 -9.04 15.23
C TYR A 400 5.65 -9.87 15.39
N PRO A 401 5.25 -10.20 16.63
CA PRO A 401 3.99 -10.91 16.87
C PRO A 401 2.78 -9.97 16.94
N ALA A 402 3.00 -8.65 17.05
CA ALA A 402 1.98 -7.61 17.17
C ALA A 402 2.57 -6.23 16.80
N ASP A 403 1.74 -5.18 16.91
CA ASP A 403 2.18 -3.78 16.79
C ASP A 403 3.36 -3.47 17.71
N PHE A 404 4.27 -2.62 17.24
CA PHE A 404 5.44 -2.14 17.98
C PHE A 404 5.73 -0.67 17.64
N ALA A 405 6.59 -0.03 18.42
CA ALA A 405 7.11 1.30 18.11
C ALA A 405 8.52 1.16 17.52
N PRO A 406 8.74 1.49 16.23
CA PRO A 406 10.08 1.40 15.64
C PRO A 406 11.03 2.38 16.34
N ASP A 407 12.22 1.90 16.71
CA ASP A 407 13.24 2.73 17.35
C ASP A 407 13.88 3.67 16.31
N ARG A 408 13.77 4.98 16.53
CA ARG A 408 14.40 6.04 15.73
C ARG A 408 15.66 6.62 16.39
N GLN A 409 16.11 6.03 17.49
CA GLN A 409 17.27 6.48 18.26
C GLN A 409 18.46 5.52 18.13
N SER A 410 18.21 4.24 17.85
CA SER A 410 19.27 3.23 17.77
C SER A 410 19.25 2.47 16.44
N PRO A 411 20.42 2.23 15.82
CA PRO A 411 20.55 1.30 14.70
C PRO A 411 20.08 -0.10 15.06
N PHE A 412 19.69 -0.87 14.05
CA PHE A 412 19.46 -2.30 14.23
C PHE A 412 20.75 -2.97 14.67
N LYS A 413 20.63 -3.99 15.51
CA LYS A 413 21.75 -4.86 15.85
C LYS A 413 21.52 -6.19 15.15
N PRO A 414 22.56 -6.82 14.60
CA PRO A 414 22.41 -8.15 14.07
C PRO A 414 22.22 -9.13 15.25
N ASP A 415 21.42 -10.16 15.02
CA ASP A 415 21.18 -11.24 15.97
C ASP A 415 21.27 -12.59 15.26
N ALA A 416 20.98 -13.69 15.96
CA ALA A 416 21.09 -15.04 15.42
C ALA A 416 20.18 -15.28 14.19
N HIS A 417 19.14 -14.46 14.00
CA HIS A 417 18.21 -14.55 12.88
C HIS A 417 18.51 -13.55 11.76
N THR A 418 19.50 -12.67 11.94
CA THR A 418 19.90 -11.70 10.92
C THR A 418 20.70 -12.37 9.82
N LEU A 419 20.11 -12.52 8.64
CA LEU A 419 20.76 -13.05 7.43
C LEU A 419 21.58 -12.00 6.69
N ALA A 420 21.15 -10.75 6.76
CA ALA A 420 21.88 -9.58 6.26
C ALA A 420 21.35 -8.30 6.94
N LEU A 421 22.25 -7.43 7.37
CA LEU A 421 21.98 -6.09 7.87
C LEU A 421 22.91 -5.09 7.17
N PHE A 422 22.34 -4.05 6.59
CA PHE A 422 23.06 -2.96 5.95
C PHE A 422 22.68 -1.64 6.62
N HIS A 423 23.65 -1.00 7.27
CA HIS A 423 23.46 0.33 7.85
C HIS A 423 23.44 1.44 6.81
N LEU A 424 23.99 1.22 5.61
CA LEU A 424 23.99 2.19 4.50
C LEU A 424 24.60 3.56 4.87
N ASP A 425 25.52 3.57 5.83
CA ASP A 425 26.14 4.76 6.42
C ASP A 425 27.37 5.25 5.63
N GLY A 426 27.22 5.32 4.30
CA GLY A 426 28.31 5.62 3.36
C GLY A 426 28.92 4.38 2.71
N SER A 427 28.41 3.17 3.02
CA SER A 427 28.82 1.93 2.37
C SER A 427 27.66 0.97 2.11
N ALA A 428 27.80 0.13 1.08
CA ALA A 428 26.89 -0.99 0.79
C ALA A 428 27.36 -2.32 1.41
N LYS A 429 28.24 -2.26 2.41
CA LYS A 429 28.70 -3.43 3.15
C LYS A 429 27.70 -3.74 4.25
N GLY A 430 27.37 -5.01 4.40
CA GLY A 430 26.51 -5.50 5.45
C GLY A 430 27.19 -6.55 6.31
N GLU A 431 26.44 -7.05 7.27
CA GLU A 431 26.85 -8.10 8.20
C GLU A 431 25.70 -9.08 8.45
N ARG A 432 26.02 -10.27 8.97
CA ARG A 432 25.02 -11.27 9.37
C ARG A 432 25.40 -11.90 10.70
N GLY A 433 24.41 -12.50 11.36
CA GLY A 433 24.59 -13.23 12.62
C GLY A 433 25.08 -12.34 13.76
N THR A 434 25.23 -12.92 14.95
CA THR A 434 25.85 -12.23 16.10
C THR A 434 27.36 -12.05 15.96
N ASP A 435 27.97 -12.75 15.00
CA ASP A 435 29.40 -12.78 14.72
C ASP A 435 29.86 -11.72 13.70
N GLY A 436 28.92 -10.96 13.12
CA GLY A 436 29.23 -9.85 12.23
C GLY A 436 29.87 -10.29 10.91
N VAL A 437 29.56 -11.50 10.44
CA VAL A 437 30.16 -12.03 9.21
C VAL A 437 29.82 -11.10 8.03
N PRO A 438 30.81 -10.61 7.27
CA PRO A 438 30.56 -9.67 6.20
C PRO A 438 29.61 -10.21 5.13
N VAL A 439 28.65 -9.38 4.74
CA VAL A 439 27.75 -9.60 3.61
C VAL A 439 28.04 -8.52 2.57
N ALA A 440 28.47 -8.95 1.39
CA ALA A 440 28.67 -8.03 0.28
C ALA A 440 27.36 -7.79 -0.47
N ALA A 441 27.14 -6.55 -0.86
CA ALA A 441 26.14 -6.19 -1.85
C ALA A 441 26.75 -5.22 -2.87
N GLU A 442 26.23 -5.26 -4.08
CA GLU A 442 26.67 -4.44 -5.19
C GLU A 442 25.67 -3.30 -5.43
N LEU A 443 26.18 -2.08 -5.59
CA LEU A 443 25.37 -0.95 -6.02
C LEU A 443 25.26 -0.97 -7.55
N MET A 444 24.03 -1.12 -8.03
CA MET A 444 23.68 -1.12 -9.44
C MET A 444 23.18 0.27 -9.88
N GLY A 445 23.39 0.64 -11.15
CA GLY A 445 22.71 1.79 -11.78
C GLY A 445 23.16 3.17 -11.26
N LYS A 446 24.33 3.63 -11.73
CA LYS A 446 24.83 4.99 -11.45
C LYS A 446 24.00 6.08 -12.09
#